data_AF-A0A1S3JML8-F1
#
_entry.id   AF-A0A1S3JML8-F1
#
_cell.length_a   1.000
_cell.length_b   1.000
_cell.length_c   1.000
_cell.angle_alpha   90.00
_cell.angle_beta   90.00
_cell.angle_gamma   90.00
#
_symmetry.space_group_name_H-M   'P 1'
#
loop_
_entity.id
_entity.type
_entity.pdbx_description
1 polymer ?
#
loop_
_entity_poly.entity_id
_entity_poly.type
_entity_poly.pdbx_seq_one_letter_code
_entity_poly.pdbx_strand_id
1 'polypeptide(L)'
;MEEPLQNGASLKQDLKEAVASLRNNSADFVGIYYISIDHFGHLYGPNGRELNTALNELDDAITELLKITSDMRETLNIIILADHGMTLVGEVVNLTQRMDLSDLVSFPIKGSLNSGANVELWPAIEPAELVKKLNNDSLEERYFTAYLKKDIPERFFYKNHRLVAPVFVLAESGYYMTTV
;
A
#
# COMPACT_ATOMS: atom_id res chain seq x y z
N MET A 1 6.86 11.81 10.73
CA MET A 1 7.09 11.08 11.98
C MET A 1 7.09 9.63 11.58
N GLU A 2 8.24 8.96 11.61
CA GLU A 2 8.25 7.49 11.46
C GLU A 2 7.62 6.92 12.73
N GLU A 3 6.59 6.08 12.57
CA GLU A 3 6.14 5.26 13.70
C GLU A 3 7.32 4.39 14.13
N PRO A 4 7.59 4.27 15.45
CA PRO A 4 8.67 3.44 15.92
C PRO A 4 8.44 2.00 15.44
N LEU A 5 9.46 1.40 14.81
CA LEU A 5 9.37 0.02 14.35
C LEU A 5 9.02 -0.92 15.50
N GLN A 6 7.93 -1.67 15.33
CA GLN A 6 7.53 -2.70 16.28
C GLN A 6 8.39 -3.95 16.06
N ASN A 7 9.16 -4.36 17.07
CA ASN A 7 9.77 -5.70 17.06
C ASN A 7 8.81 -6.72 17.66
N GLY A 8 9.10 -8.01 17.51
CA GLY A 8 8.27 -9.09 18.06
C GLY A 8 8.03 -8.99 19.57
N ALA A 9 8.97 -8.40 20.34
CA ALA A 9 8.79 -8.21 21.78
C ALA A 9 7.71 -7.16 22.10
N SER A 10 7.67 -6.05 21.36
CA SER A 10 6.61 -5.05 21.48
C SER A 10 5.24 -5.61 21.08
N LEU A 11 5.16 -6.35 19.97
CA LEU A 11 3.91 -6.97 19.51
C LEU A 11 3.36 -7.96 20.56
N LYS A 12 4.21 -8.79 21.16
CA LYS A 12 3.80 -9.72 22.23
C LYS A 12 3.25 -9.00 23.44
N GLN A 13 3.79 -7.83 23.78
CA GLN A 13 3.29 -7.00 24.87
C GLN A 13 1.92 -6.41 24.52
N ASP A 14 1.77 -5.83 23.33
CA ASP A 14 0.51 -5.28 22.84
C ASP A 14 -0.61 -6.34 22.83
N LEU A 15 -0.28 -7.58 22.40
CA LEU A 15 -1.19 -8.73 22.42
C LEU A 15 -1.62 -9.10 23.85
N LYS A 16 -0.71 -9.05 24.84
CA LYS A 16 -1.06 -9.33 26.24
C LYS A 16 -1.98 -8.27 26.82
N GLU A 17 -1.73 -7.01 26.51
CA GLU A 17 -2.56 -5.89 26.96
C GLU A 17 -3.96 -5.97 26.33
N ALA A 18 -4.04 -6.32 25.05
CA ALA A 18 -5.31 -6.58 24.37
C ALA A 18 -6.08 -7.74 25.00
N VAL A 19 -5.42 -8.86 25.30
CA VAL A 19 -6.08 -9.99 25.99
C VAL A 19 -6.52 -9.60 27.39
N ALA A 20 -5.75 -8.77 28.10
CA ALA A 20 -6.11 -8.31 29.43
C ALA A 20 -7.36 -7.40 29.41
N SER A 21 -7.49 -6.50 28.43
CA SER A 21 -8.67 -5.64 28.29
C SER A 21 -9.94 -6.41 27.93
N LEU A 22 -9.80 -7.47 27.12
CA LEU A 22 -10.90 -8.38 26.84
C LEU A 22 -11.31 -9.18 28.10
N ARG A 23 -10.33 -9.72 28.85
CA ARG A 23 -10.61 -10.52 30.06
C ARG A 23 -11.28 -9.72 31.18
N ASN A 24 -10.90 -8.45 31.35
CA ASN A 24 -11.48 -7.59 32.38
C ASN A 24 -12.73 -6.83 31.92
N ASN A 25 -13.22 -7.11 30.70
CA ASN A 25 -14.37 -6.47 30.08
C ASN A 25 -14.26 -4.93 29.98
N SER A 26 -13.05 -4.38 29.87
CA SER A 26 -12.87 -2.96 29.56
C SER A 26 -13.00 -2.66 28.06
N ALA A 27 -12.92 -3.69 27.22
CA ALA A 27 -13.16 -3.62 25.78
C ALA A 27 -13.87 -4.90 25.27
N ASP A 28 -14.73 -4.74 24.26
CA ASP A 28 -15.38 -5.85 23.53
C ASP A 28 -14.69 -6.18 22.20
N PHE A 29 -13.88 -5.25 21.68
CA PHE A 29 -13.12 -5.37 20.43
C PHE A 29 -11.77 -4.70 20.59
N VAL A 30 -10.71 -5.35 20.13
CA VAL A 30 -9.37 -4.79 20.09
C VAL A 30 -8.77 -5.02 18.70
N GLY A 31 -8.21 -3.97 18.11
CA GLY A 31 -7.43 -4.04 16.88
C GLY A 31 -5.95 -3.80 17.18
N ILE A 32 -5.09 -4.64 16.61
CA ILE A 32 -3.64 -4.49 16.67
C ILE A 32 -3.13 -4.42 15.23
N TYR A 33 -2.23 -3.47 14.97
CA TYR A 33 -1.56 -3.30 13.69
C TYR A 33 -0.07 -3.59 13.86
N TYR A 34 0.52 -4.31 12.89
CA TYR A 34 1.93 -4.67 12.88
C TYR A 34 2.59 -4.25 11.57
N ILE A 35 3.40 -3.19 11.62
CA ILE A 35 3.97 -2.53 10.43
C ILE A 35 5.21 -3.22 9.86
N SER A 36 5.94 -3.99 10.67
CA SER A 36 7.33 -4.34 10.34
C SER A 36 7.48 -5.24 9.12
N ILE A 37 6.50 -6.09 8.80
CA ILE A 37 6.53 -6.89 7.56
C ILE A 37 6.47 -6.00 6.31
N ASP A 38 5.66 -4.94 6.34
CA ASP A 38 5.56 -4.00 5.23
C ASP A 38 6.85 -3.18 5.11
N HIS A 39 7.33 -2.65 6.24
CA HIS A 39 8.57 -1.87 6.29
C HIS A 39 9.78 -2.65 5.75
N PHE A 40 10.00 -3.88 6.23
CA PHE A 40 11.11 -4.70 5.76
C PHE A 40 10.90 -5.20 4.33
N GLY A 41 9.65 -5.43 3.91
CA GLY A 41 9.31 -5.71 2.52
C GLY A 41 9.69 -4.55 1.59
N HIS A 42 9.47 -3.31 2.01
CA HIS A 42 9.87 -2.12 1.26
C HIS A 42 11.40 -1.95 1.17
N LEU A 43 12.12 -2.17 2.27
CA LEU A 43 13.58 -1.96 2.31
C LEU A 43 14.37 -3.08 1.62
N TYR A 44 13.94 -4.33 1.77
CA TYR A 44 14.72 -5.52 1.39
C TYR A 44 14.03 -6.40 0.35
N GLY A 45 12.81 -6.05 -0.05
CA GLY A 45 11.99 -6.82 -0.99
C GLY A 45 11.29 -8.02 -0.34
N PRO A 46 10.33 -8.64 -1.06
CA PRO A 46 9.50 -9.73 -0.54
C PRO A 46 10.28 -11.03 -0.27
N ASN A 47 11.53 -11.14 -0.76
CA ASN A 47 12.41 -12.28 -0.54
C ASN A 47 13.60 -11.95 0.39
N GLY A 48 13.59 -10.78 1.02
CA GLY A 48 14.66 -10.30 1.89
C GLY A 48 14.80 -11.13 3.17
N ARG A 49 16.02 -11.24 3.69
CA ARG A 49 16.29 -11.99 4.93
C ARG A 49 15.62 -11.32 6.13
N GLU A 50 15.62 -9.99 6.14
CA GLU A 50 15.06 -9.14 7.18
C GLU A 50 13.55 -9.30 7.27
N LEU A 51 12.86 -9.39 6.13
CA LEU A 51 11.44 -9.72 6.08
C LEU A 51 11.16 -11.10 6.68
N ASN A 52 11.97 -12.11 6.32
CA ASN A 52 11.84 -13.45 6.90
C ASN A 52 12.03 -13.46 8.42
N THR A 53 12.94 -12.63 8.95
CA THR A 53 13.09 -12.45 10.40
C THR A 53 11.82 -11.86 11.02
N ALA A 54 11.25 -10.81 10.44
CA ALA A 54 10.00 -10.20 10.94
C ALA A 54 8.80 -11.16 10.84
N LEU A 55 8.73 -12.00 9.81
CA LEU A 55 7.71 -13.04 9.68
C LEU A 55 7.81 -14.08 10.80
N ASN A 56 9.02 -14.52 11.17
CA ASN A 56 9.22 -15.43 12.30
C ASN A 56 8.82 -14.77 13.63
N GLU A 57 9.13 -13.49 13.82
CA GLU A 57 8.72 -12.74 15.01
C GLU A 57 7.19 -12.61 15.13
N LEU A 58 6.50 -12.40 14.00
CA LEU A 58 5.04 -12.38 13.93
C LEU A 58 4.45 -13.77 14.25
N ASP A 59 4.99 -14.84 13.67
CA ASP A 59 4.54 -16.22 13.94
C ASP A 59 4.70 -16.60 15.42
N ASP A 60 5.84 -16.22 16.02
CA ASP A 60 6.09 -16.41 17.45
C ASP A 60 5.08 -15.65 18.33
N ALA A 61 4.73 -14.42 17.94
CA ALA A 61 3.76 -13.60 18.66
C ALA A 61 2.33 -14.16 18.54
N ILE A 62 1.93 -14.64 17.36
CA ILE A 62 0.65 -15.32 17.14
C ILE A 62 0.60 -16.62 17.94
N THR A 63 1.68 -17.39 17.94
CA THR A 63 1.79 -18.61 18.75
C THR A 63 1.62 -18.31 20.24
N GLU A 64 2.18 -17.21 20.73
CA GLU A 64 1.98 -16.77 22.11
C GLU A 64 0.54 -16.33 22.38
N LEU A 65 -0.09 -15.55 21.48
CA LEU A 65 -1.49 -15.18 21.55
C LEU A 65 -2.38 -16.42 21.73
N LEU A 66 -2.24 -17.40 20.84
CA LEU A 66 -3.05 -18.63 20.87
C LEU A 66 -2.85 -19.46 22.16
N LYS A 67 -1.66 -19.37 22.78
CA LYS A 67 -1.39 -20.00 24.08
C LYS A 67 -2.11 -19.26 25.21
N ILE A 68 -1.97 -17.94 25.29
CA ILE A 68 -2.53 -17.13 26.38
C ILE A 68 -4.06 -16.98 26.30
N THR A 69 -4.67 -17.27 25.15
CA THR A 69 -6.13 -17.29 24.96
C THR A 69 -6.69 -18.70 24.86
N SER A 70 -5.92 -19.73 25.20
CA SER A 70 -6.32 -21.13 25.04
C SER A 70 -7.56 -21.52 25.87
N ASP A 71 -7.80 -20.83 26.99
CA ASP A 71 -9.00 -20.94 27.85
C ASP A 71 -10.20 -20.13 27.34
N MET A 72 -10.02 -19.27 26.34
CA MET A 72 -11.05 -18.36 25.79
C MET A 72 -11.61 -18.85 24.44
N ARG A 73 -11.30 -20.07 23.99
CA ARG A 73 -11.61 -20.56 22.63
C ARG A 73 -13.10 -20.52 22.25
N GLU A 74 -13.99 -20.67 23.21
CA GLU A 74 -15.45 -20.67 22.97
C GLU A 74 -16.05 -19.24 23.01
N THR A 75 -15.29 -18.25 23.46
CA THR A 75 -15.79 -16.90 23.75
C THR A 75 -15.03 -15.80 23.02
N LEU A 76 -13.88 -16.11 22.42
CA LEU A 76 -13.04 -15.16 21.71
C LEU A 76 -12.92 -15.52 20.23
N ASN A 77 -13.25 -14.57 19.36
CA ASN A 77 -12.95 -14.66 17.93
C ASN A 77 -11.63 -13.94 17.64
N ILE A 78 -10.70 -14.63 16.99
CA ILE A 78 -9.43 -14.05 16.53
C ILE A 78 -9.46 -14.01 15.00
N ILE A 79 -9.26 -12.82 14.44
CA ILE A 79 -9.19 -12.60 12.99
C ILE A 79 -7.80 -12.05 12.68
N ILE A 80 -7.08 -12.74 11.79
CA ILE A 80 -5.76 -12.32 11.31
C ILE A 80 -5.89 -12.05 9.82
N LEU A 81 -5.55 -10.84 9.40
CA LEU A 81 -5.64 -10.39 8.01
C LEU A 81 -4.51 -9.40 7.72
N ALA A 82 -4.24 -9.18 6.43
CA ALA A 82 -3.38 -8.12 5.94
C ALA A 82 -4.22 -7.16 5.07
N ASP A 83 -3.79 -5.90 5.01
CA ASP A 83 -4.34 -4.87 4.14
C ASP A 83 -3.94 -5.08 2.66
N HIS A 84 -2.70 -5.51 2.42
CA HIS A 84 -2.21 -5.82 1.07
C HIS A 84 -1.06 -6.85 1.05
N GLY A 85 -0.59 -7.19 -0.15
CA GLY A 85 0.61 -8.00 -0.39
C GLY A 85 1.84 -7.14 -0.71
N MET A 86 2.91 -7.80 -1.13
CA MET A 86 4.16 -7.16 -1.56
C MET A 86 4.67 -7.83 -2.84
N THR A 87 5.24 -7.06 -3.77
CA THR A 87 5.88 -7.60 -4.98
C THR A 87 7.27 -7.00 -5.13
N LEU A 88 8.16 -7.71 -5.83
CA LEU A 88 9.44 -7.16 -6.24
C LEU A 88 9.19 -6.04 -7.27
N VAL A 89 9.88 -4.92 -7.11
CA VAL A 89 9.93 -3.85 -8.11
C VAL A 89 11.19 -4.06 -8.96
N GLY A 90 11.01 -4.27 -10.26
CA GLY A 90 12.09 -4.46 -11.23
C GLY A 90 12.55 -3.13 -11.82
N GLU A 91 11.72 -2.52 -12.67
CA GLU A 91 12.08 -1.29 -13.39
C GLU A 91 11.22 -0.09 -12.97
N VAL A 92 11.86 1.09 -12.99
CA VAL A 92 11.20 2.36 -12.72
C VAL A 92 10.88 3.06 -14.03
N VAL A 93 9.60 3.30 -14.29
CA VAL A 93 9.10 4.03 -15.45
C VAL A 93 9.02 5.52 -15.13
N ASN A 94 9.80 6.32 -15.85
CA ASN A 94 9.72 7.79 -15.75
C ASN A 94 8.66 8.33 -16.73
N LEU A 95 7.54 8.80 -16.19
CA LEU A 95 6.42 9.33 -16.97
C LEU A 95 6.78 10.60 -17.75
N THR A 96 7.80 11.37 -17.32
CA THR A 96 8.26 12.58 -18.03
C THR A 96 8.92 12.29 -19.37
N GLN A 97 9.21 11.02 -19.69
CA GLN A 97 9.63 10.62 -21.03
C GLN A 97 8.49 10.70 -22.06
N ARG A 98 7.24 10.83 -21.59
CA ARG A 98 6.02 10.80 -22.40
C ARG A 98 5.15 12.05 -22.25
N MET A 99 5.44 12.92 -21.29
CA MET A 99 4.72 14.16 -21.01
C MET A 99 5.67 15.23 -20.47
N ASP A 100 5.31 16.51 -20.61
CA ASP A 100 6.07 17.60 -20.00
C ASP A 100 5.56 17.90 -18.58
N LEU A 101 6.43 18.33 -17.67
CA LEU A 101 5.98 18.73 -16.32
C LEU A 101 5.02 19.93 -16.35
N SER A 102 5.07 20.75 -17.41
CA SER A 102 4.11 21.84 -17.65
C SER A 102 2.71 21.35 -18.04
N ASP A 103 2.56 20.07 -18.42
CA ASP A 103 1.24 19.46 -18.67
C ASP A 103 0.46 19.23 -17.36
N LEU A 104 1.09 19.40 -16.20
CA LEU A 104 0.51 19.21 -14.87
C LEU A 104 0.29 20.55 -14.16
N VAL A 105 -0.78 20.63 -13.37
CA VAL A 105 -1.00 21.79 -12.48
C VAL A 105 0.19 21.91 -11.53
N SER A 106 0.71 23.13 -11.38
CA SER A 106 1.99 23.43 -10.72
C SER A 106 2.23 22.61 -9.46
N PHE A 107 3.37 21.92 -9.45
CA PHE A 107 3.88 21.14 -8.34
C PHE A 107 4.07 21.98 -7.06
N PRO A 108 3.86 21.42 -5.87
CA PRO A 108 3.18 20.15 -5.56
C PRO A 108 1.71 20.38 -5.15
N ILE A 109 0.78 19.60 -5.72
CA ILE A 109 -0.54 19.39 -5.08
C ILE A 109 -0.29 18.52 -3.84
N LYS A 110 -0.51 19.07 -2.66
CA LYS A 110 -0.39 18.36 -1.39
C LYS A 110 -1.29 17.12 -1.42
N GLY A 111 -0.70 15.92 -1.39
CA GLY A 111 -1.40 14.64 -1.44
C GLY A 111 -1.36 13.91 -2.79
N SER A 112 -0.72 14.47 -3.82
CA SER A 112 -0.52 13.78 -5.10
C SER A 112 0.54 12.69 -4.96
N LEU A 113 0.15 11.44 -5.19
CA LEU A 113 1.08 10.31 -5.34
C LEU A 113 1.76 10.43 -6.71
N ASN A 114 2.90 11.12 -6.73
CA ASN A 114 3.69 11.38 -7.93
C ASN A 114 4.64 10.24 -8.29
N SER A 115 4.65 9.19 -7.47
CA SER A 115 5.39 7.96 -7.71
C SER A 115 4.68 6.79 -7.02
N GLY A 116 4.75 5.60 -7.60
CA GLY A 116 4.03 4.44 -7.09
C GLY A 116 3.70 3.39 -8.15
N ALA A 117 3.08 2.29 -7.69
CA ALA A 117 2.41 1.34 -8.57
C ALA A 117 1.15 1.94 -9.25
N ASN A 118 0.61 3.00 -8.64
CA ASN A 118 -0.40 3.87 -9.23
C ASN A 118 0.00 5.33 -9.02
N VAL A 119 -0.27 6.17 -10.01
CA VAL A 119 0.01 7.61 -9.98
C VAL A 119 -1.27 8.36 -10.37
N GLU A 120 -1.58 9.40 -9.61
CA GLU A 120 -2.72 10.28 -9.85
C GLU A 120 -2.22 11.63 -10.37
N LEU A 121 -2.71 12.07 -11.52
CA LEU A 121 -2.22 13.26 -12.21
C LEU A 121 -3.33 14.29 -12.39
N TRP A 122 -3.04 15.53 -11.98
CA TRP A 122 -3.89 16.70 -12.21
C TRP A 122 -3.35 17.50 -13.41
N PRO A 123 -3.95 17.36 -14.59
CA PRO A 123 -3.44 18.02 -15.79
C PRO A 123 -3.75 19.53 -15.80
N ALA A 124 -2.80 20.33 -16.28
CA ALA A 124 -2.99 21.73 -16.69
C ALA A 124 -3.50 21.84 -18.14
N ILE A 125 -3.44 20.74 -18.90
CA ILE A 125 -4.03 20.57 -20.23
C ILE A 125 -5.33 19.77 -20.15
N GLU A 126 -5.99 19.54 -21.30
CA GLU A 126 -7.15 18.65 -21.34
C GLU A 126 -6.77 17.23 -20.89
N PRO A 127 -7.49 16.60 -19.93
CA PRO A 127 -7.14 15.27 -19.42
C PRO A 127 -7.01 14.19 -20.51
N ALA A 128 -7.83 14.28 -21.55
CA ALA A 128 -7.79 13.35 -22.68
C ALA A 128 -6.51 13.50 -23.52
N GLU A 129 -5.96 14.72 -23.60
CA GLU A 129 -4.68 14.98 -24.26
C GLU A 129 -3.54 14.35 -23.46
N LEU A 130 -3.54 14.51 -22.13
CA LEU A 130 -2.53 13.88 -21.27
C LEU A 130 -2.56 12.35 -21.37
N VAL A 131 -3.75 11.74 -21.32
CA VAL A 131 -3.91 10.28 -21.50
C VAL A 131 -3.38 9.84 -22.86
N LYS A 132 -3.62 10.61 -23.93
CA LYS A 132 -3.10 10.31 -25.26
C LYS A 132 -1.57 10.38 -25.33
N LYS A 133 -0.96 11.39 -24.70
CA LYS A 133 0.51 11.52 -24.60
C LYS A 133 1.12 10.32 -23.87
N LEU A 134 0.58 9.97 -22.70
CA LEU A 134 1.02 8.84 -21.87
C LEU A 134 0.83 7.48 -22.56
N ASN A 135 -0.32 7.28 -23.21
CA ASN A 135 -0.64 6.06 -23.93
C ASN A 135 -0.18 6.07 -25.40
N ASN A 136 0.85 6.85 -25.75
CA ASN A 136 1.40 6.81 -27.10
C ASN A 136 2.21 5.52 -27.33
N ASP A 137 1.72 4.61 -28.18
CA ASP A 137 2.36 3.33 -28.52
C ASP A 137 3.56 3.50 -29.46
N SER A 138 3.78 4.69 -30.04
CA SER A 138 4.94 4.95 -30.90
C SER A 138 6.25 5.06 -30.11
N LEU A 139 6.20 5.00 -28.78
CA LEU A 139 7.35 4.99 -27.88
C LEU A 139 7.47 3.56 -27.34
N GLU A 140 8.64 2.93 -27.50
CA GLU A 140 8.87 1.54 -27.09
C GLU A 140 8.48 1.28 -25.62
N GLU A 141 7.94 0.09 -25.38
CA GLU A 141 7.57 -0.54 -24.10
C GLU A 141 6.83 0.36 -23.09
N ARG A 142 5.52 0.15 -22.96
CA ARG A 142 4.68 0.78 -21.94
C ARG A 142 4.30 -0.26 -20.88
N TYR A 143 4.92 -0.18 -19.71
CA TYR A 143 4.61 -1.04 -18.56
C TYR A 143 3.57 -0.41 -17.62
N PHE A 144 2.60 0.30 -18.19
CA PHE A 144 1.51 0.96 -17.47
C PHE A 144 0.33 1.23 -18.40
N THR A 145 -0.79 1.67 -17.85
CA THR A 145 -1.92 2.21 -18.61
C THR A 145 -2.43 3.47 -17.94
N ALA A 146 -2.57 4.56 -18.71
CA ALA A 146 -3.25 5.77 -18.28
C ALA A 146 -4.74 5.73 -18.62
N TYR A 147 -5.58 6.15 -17.69
CA TYR A 147 -7.03 6.18 -17.81
C TYR A 147 -7.52 7.61 -17.56
N LEU A 148 -8.53 8.03 -18.32
CA LEU A 148 -9.41 9.07 -17.81
C LEU A 148 -10.16 8.52 -16.60
N LYS A 149 -10.46 9.36 -15.62
CA LYS A 149 -11.23 8.99 -14.43
C LYS A 149 -12.48 8.16 -14.74
N LYS A 150 -13.25 8.55 -15.76
CA LYS A 150 -14.48 7.84 -16.19
C LYS A 150 -14.22 6.42 -16.72
N ASP A 151 -13.02 6.19 -17.25
CA ASP A 151 -12.60 4.95 -17.92
C ASP A 151 -11.81 4.01 -16.98
N ILE A 152 -11.59 4.40 -15.72
CA ILE A 152 -11.03 3.50 -14.71
C ILE A 152 -11.93 2.26 -14.58
N PRO A 153 -11.35 1.03 -14.57
CA PRO A 153 -12.12 -0.22 -14.51
C PRO A 153 -13.13 -0.27 -13.37
N GLU A 154 -14.39 -0.61 -13.68
CA GLU A 154 -15.49 -0.64 -12.71
C GLU A 154 -15.21 -1.59 -11.54
N ARG A 155 -14.49 -2.69 -11.81
CA ARG A 155 -14.10 -3.69 -10.80
C ARG A 155 -13.29 -3.12 -9.63
N PHE A 156 -12.68 -1.93 -9.78
CA PHE A 156 -11.92 -1.28 -8.72
C PHE A 156 -12.80 -0.46 -7.76
N PHE A 157 -14.04 -0.14 -8.14
CA PHE A 157 -14.92 0.75 -7.37
C PHE A 157 -14.26 2.09 -6.96
N TYR A 158 -13.30 2.56 -7.75
CA TYR A 158 -12.41 3.65 -7.37
C TYR A 158 -12.89 5.03 -7.86
N LYS A 159 -13.42 5.12 -9.08
CA LYS A 159 -13.57 6.39 -9.82
C LYS A 159 -14.59 7.40 -9.28
N ASN A 160 -15.53 6.99 -8.43
CA ASN A 160 -16.69 7.79 -8.04
C ASN A 160 -16.45 8.67 -6.80
N HIS A 161 -15.30 9.36 -6.73
CA HIS A 161 -14.99 10.26 -5.60
C HIS A 161 -14.25 11.52 -6.05
N ARG A 162 -14.50 12.67 -5.40
CA ARG A 162 -13.90 13.96 -5.77
C ARG A 162 -12.37 14.02 -5.64
N LEU A 163 -11.79 13.16 -4.80
CA LEU A 163 -10.33 13.11 -4.59
C LEU A 163 -9.60 12.32 -5.67
N VAL A 164 -10.29 11.51 -6.46
CA VAL A 164 -9.68 10.78 -7.59
C VAL A 164 -9.36 11.77 -8.70
N ALA A 165 -8.10 11.78 -9.12
CA ALA A 165 -7.61 12.70 -10.14
C ALA A 165 -8.28 12.50 -11.51
N PRO A 166 -8.28 13.52 -12.39
CA PRO A 166 -8.81 13.39 -13.75
C PRO A 166 -8.09 12.33 -14.58
N VAL A 167 -6.80 12.09 -14.32
CA VAL A 167 -5.97 11.07 -14.97
C VAL A 167 -5.40 10.13 -13.92
N PHE A 168 -5.63 8.83 -14.10
CA PHE A 168 -5.13 7.75 -13.25
C PHE A 168 -4.19 6.87 -14.07
N VAL A 169 -2.98 6.64 -13.58
CA VAL A 169 -1.98 5.80 -14.24
C VAL A 169 -1.74 4.57 -13.38
N LEU A 170 -1.83 3.39 -13.97
CA LEU A 170 -1.63 2.10 -13.29
C LEU A 170 -0.46 1.37 -13.93
N ALA A 171 0.57 1.06 -13.14
CA ALA A 171 1.69 0.24 -13.58
C ALA A 171 1.27 -1.22 -13.78
N GLU A 172 1.95 -1.92 -14.68
CA GLU A 172 1.94 -3.37 -14.69
C GLU A 172 2.67 -3.92 -13.46
N SER A 173 2.35 -5.16 -13.07
CA SER A 173 2.96 -5.79 -11.89
C SER A 173 4.48 -5.85 -12.04
N GLY A 174 5.20 -5.40 -11.02
CA GLY A 174 6.67 -5.36 -11.01
C GLY A 174 7.27 -4.03 -11.48
N TYR A 175 6.45 -3.08 -11.92
CA TYR A 175 6.90 -1.74 -12.33
C TYR A 175 6.50 -0.69 -11.31
N TYR A 176 7.35 0.33 -11.19
CA TYR A 176 7.11 1.49 -10.35
C TYR A 176 7.19 2.75 -11.20
N MET A 177 6.29 3.70 -11.03
CA MET A 177 6.27 4.92 -11.82
C MET A 177 6.79 6.10 -11.02
N THR A 178 7.41 7.07 -11.70
CA THR A 178 7.81 8.36 -11.13
C THR A 178 7.56 9.48 -12.14
N THR A 179 7.30 10.69 -11.65
CA THR A 179 7.31 11.93 -12.44
C THR A 179 8.54 12.80 -12.16
N VAL A 180 9.49 12.31 -11.36
CA VAL A 180 10.75 12.98 -10.97
C VAL A 180 11.94 12.05 -11.16
#